data_AF-A0A4Y6PQ56-F1
#
_entry.id   AF-A0A4Y6PQ56-F1
#
_cell.length_a   1.000
_cell.length_b   1.000
_cell.length_c   1.000
_cell.angle_alpha   90.00
_cell.angle_beta   90.00
_cell.angle_gamma   90.00
#
_symmetry.space_group_name_H-M   'P 1'
#
loop_
_entity.id
_entity.type
_entity.pdbx_description
1 polymer ?
#
loop_
_entity_poly.entity_id
_entity_poly.type
_entity_poly.pdbx_seq_one_letter_code
_entity_poly.pdbx_strand_id
1 'polypeptide(L)'
;MPLATPKLAMSPSLVLLALVSSLALSCGPTTIEPVPDIPQTVDYDTVKIDYAGQDGVEQPQAGTLTGALVGESSGLAEFTRKTVFGTNEIMYGVFELIDRITAYPARQPQEGRWVWETPPRADDYLYLQIDAVDAETFSYSLRWGNSAQDNREIFSGWFTPFETADSPDDARQDQQGEGLLYLDFDAFHAYDPTSFEGKMAIAFRARNGVRQVRVGFDQFTNGDNEPLNAIYRYVQLPSGRGRLVFFGRGDFGEDGEPHEFFSVDAAWLPDAQGRVAARIEGGTLSQPVVVRQCWDASETIVWEESQPTRPLHDGGSPDACAATLRALTIDPPTYEPPNGRDPEVPEAHPSE
;
A
#
# COMPACT_ATOMS: atom_id res chain seq x y z
N MET A 1 37.39 34.07 5.73
CA MET A 1 37.25 32.81 4.95
C MET A 1 35.77 32.60 4.70
N PRO A 2 35.29 32.56 3.45
CA PRO A 2 33.88 32.29 3.18
C PRO A 2 33.65 30.78 3.35
N LEU A 3 32.66 30.42 4.17
CA LEU A 3 32.17 29.05 4.28
C LEU A 3 31.56 28.66 2.93
N ALA A 4 32.13 27.65 2.29
CA ALA A 4 31.57 27.06 1.08
C ALA A 4 30.24 26.40 1.44
N THR A 5 29.13 26.95 0.96
CA THR A 5 27.82 26.29 0.94
C THR A 5 27.92 25.07 0.02
N PRO A 6 27.65 23.85 0.49
CA PRO A 6 27.60 22.68 -0.38
C PRO A 6 26.43 22.82 -1.36
N LYS A 7 26.74 22.94 -2.65
CA LYS A 7 25.77 22.79 -3.75
C LYS A 7 25.58 21.29 -3.98
N LEU A 8 24.67 20.67 -3.25
CA LEU A 8 24.06 19.41 -3.65
C LEU A 8 22.66 19.74 -4.17
N ALA A 9 22.54 19.81 -5.49
CA ALA A 9 21.26 19.93 -6.18
C ALA A 9 20.92 18.55 -6.74
N MET A 10 20.35 17.67 -5.91
CA MET A 10 19.48 16.62 -6.44
C MET A 10 18.17 17.30 -6.84
N SER A 11 17.67 16.99 -8.04
CA SER A 11 16.38 17.52 -8.51
C SER A 11 15.26 16.89 -7.68
N PRO A 12 14.46 17.67 -6.94
CA PRO A 12 13.29 17.17 -6.20
C PRO A 12 12.38 16.32 -7.09
N SER A 13 12.26 16.72 -8.35
CA SER A 13 11.53 16.03 -9.41
C SER A 13 11.92 14.56 -9.60
N LEU A 14 13.16 14.13 -9.33
CA LEU A 14 13.59 12.73 -9.53
C LEU A 14 13.19 11.81 -8.38
N VAL A 15 13.08 12.35 -7.15
CA VAL A 15 12.61 11.63 -5.96
C VAL A 15 11.08 11.53 -5.98
N LEU A 16 10.43 12.61 -6.39
CA LEU A 16 8.98 12.69 -6.51
C LEU A 16 8.45 11.77 -7.63
N LEU A 17 9.16 11.68 -8.76
CA LEU A 17 8.84 10.75 -9.85
C LEU A 17 9.00 9.28 -9.42
N ALA A 18 9.98 8.96 -8.55
CA ALA A 18 10.17 7.60 -8.04
C ALA A 18 9.02 7.16 -7.11
N LEU A 19 8.47 8.08 -6.31
CA LEU A 19 7.27 7.91 -5.48
C LEU A 19 6.02 7.63 -6.33
N VAL A 20 5.88 8.30 -7.49
CA VAL A 20 4.74 8.11 -8.41
C VAL A 20 4.89 6.84 -9.27
N SER A 21 6.12 6.46 -9.61
CA SER A 21 6.39 5.25 -10.41
C SER A 21 6.03 3.95 -9.66
N SER A 22 6.17 3.93 -8.34
CA SER A 22 5.81 2.78 -7.49
C SER A 22 4.29 2.59 -7.37
N LEU A 23 3.50 3.68 -7.49
CA LEU A 23 2.04 3.64 -7.52
C LEU A 23 1.45 2.94 -8.76
N ALA A 24 2.14 3.00 -9.90
CA ALA A 24 1.70 2.38 -11.16
C ALA A 24 1.73 0.85 -11.19
N LEU A 25 2.38 0.23 -10.21
CA LEU A 25 2.53 -1.22 -10.15
C LEU A 25 1.28 -1.94 -9.59
N SER A 26 0.34 -1.21 -8.97
CA SER A 26 -0.84 -1.80 -8.31
C SER A 26 -2.17 -1.62 -9.06
N CYS A 27 -2.24 -0.72 -10.04
CA CYS A 27 -3.47 -0.37 -10.76
C CYS A 27 -3.37 -0.49 -12.30
N GLY A 28 -2.27 -1.02 -12.84
CA GLY A 28 -2.09 -1.24 -14.29
C GLY A 28 -2.34 -2.68 -14.74
N PRO A 29 -2.65 -2.93 -16.03
CA PRO A 29 -2.77 -4.29 -16.56
C PRO A 29 -1.44 -5.02 -16.38
N THR A 30 -1.51 -6.22 -15.81
CA THR A 30 -0.38 -7.02 -15.36
C THR A 30 0.52 -7.49 -16.51
N THR A 31 1.56 -6.72 -16.82
CA THR A 31 2.82 -7.19 -17.45
C THR A 31 3.97 -6.34 -16.96
N ILE A 32 4.94 -6.91 -16.22
CA ILE A 32 6.15 -6.18 -15.80
C ILE A 32 7.42 -7.05 -15.94
N GLU A 33 8.35 -6.53 -16.73
CA GLU A 33 9.75 -6.95 -16.88
C GLU A 33 10.59 -6.59 -15.63
N PRO A 34 11.69 -7.31 -15.33
CA PRO A 34 12.46 -7.11 -14.10
C PRO A 34 13.17 -5.76 -14.06
N VAL A 35 12.91 -4.95 -13.03
CA VAL A 35 13.61 -3.69 -12.73
C VAL A 35 14.83 -3.97 -11.83
N PRO A 36 16.01 -3.38 -12.10
CA PRO A 36 17.25 -3.65 -11.37
C PRO A 36 17.34 -2.96 -9.99
N ASP A 37 18.09 -3.61 -9.08
CA ASP A 37 18.34 -3.19 -7.68
C ASP A 37 18.92 -1.77 -7.54
N ILE A 38 18.29 -0.97 -6.67
CA ILE A 38 18.76 0.35 -6.23
C ILE A 38 19.43 0.19 -4.84
N PRO A 39 20.63 0.79 -4.61
CA PRO A 39 21.37 0.60 -3.36
C PRO A 39 20.72 1.31 -2.17
N GLN A 40 20.58 0.56 -1.07
CA GLN A 40 19.98 0.96 0.20
C GLN A 40 20.99 1.67 1.12
N THR A 41 20.64 2.86 1.63
CA THR A 41 21.30 3.45 2.80
C THR A 41 20.29 4.21 3.67
N VAL A 42 19.35 3.48 4.27
CA VAL A 42 18.81 3.56 5.66
C VAL A 42 17.95 2.29 5.81
N ASP A 43 18.25 1.41 6.78
CA ASP A 43 17.45 0.21 7.03
C ASP A 43 16.17 0.61 7.78
N TYR A 44 15.11 0.88 7.03
CA TYR A 44 13.78 0.81 7.59
C TYR A 44 13.30 -0.62 7.41
N ASP A 45 12.94 -1.30 8.51
CA ASP A 45 12.21 -2.57 8.52
C ASP A 45 10.80 -2.39 7.92
N THR A 46 10.74 -2.00 6.64
CA THR A 46 9.64 -2.35 5.76
C THR A 46 9.59 -3.87 5.74
N VAL A 47 8.40 -4.46 5.65
CA VAL A 47 8.25 -5.92 5.60
C VAL A 47 8.94 -6.40 4.33
N LYS A 48 10.22 -6.77 4.46
CA LYS A 48 10.86 -7.62 3.49
C LYS A 48 10.26 -8.99 3.75
N ILE A 49 9.28 -9.37 2.93
CA ILE A 49 8.92 -10.78 2.83
C ILE A 49 10.16 -11.44 2.22
N ASP A 50 11.04 -11.94 3.08
CA ASP A 50 12.25 -12.64 2.64
C ASP A 50 11.83 -13.98 2.03
N TYR A 51 11.93 -14.04 0.70
CA TYR A 51 11.74 -15.26 -0.07
C TYR A 51 12.96 -16.17 0.09
N ALA A 52 12.79 -17.30 0.76
CA ALA A 52 13.74 -18.40 0.65
C ALA A 52 13.75 -18.91 -0.80
N GLY A 53 14.95 -19.17 -1.32
CA GLY A 53 15.24 -19.31 -2.74
C GLY A 53 14.40 -20.34 -3.50
N GLN A 54 14.18 -20.02 -4.78
CA GLN A 54 13.75 -20.97 -5.80
C GLN A 54 14.77 -22.10 -5.91
N ASP A 55 14.44 -23.28 -5.40
CA ASP A 55 14.99 -24.54 -5.92
C ASP A 55 14.05 -25.70 -5.55
N GLY A 56 13.40 -26.23 -6.60
CA GLY A 56 12.90 -27.61 -6.72
C GLY A 56 11.87 -28.12 -5.71
N VAL A 57 10.60 -28.18 -6.12
CA VAL A 57 9.58 -29.00 -5.44
C VAL A 57 9.17 -30.18 -6.32
N GLU A 58 9.48 -31.39 -5.83
CA GLU A 58 8.93 -32.67 -6.26
C GLU A 58 7.45 -32.78 -5.82
N GLN A 59 6.59 -33.24 -6.73
CA GLN A 59 5.16 -33.46 -6.49
C GLN A 59 4.86 -34.70 -5.62
N PRO A 60 3.85 -34.65 -4.74
CA PRO A 60 3.17 -35.84 -4.24
C PRO A 60 1.73 -36.01 -4.78
N GLN A 61 1.41 -37.25 -5.19
CA GLN A 61 0.07 -37.82 -5.36
C GLN A 61 -0.52 -38.23 -3.98
N ALA A 62 -1.82 -38.35 -3.69
CA ALA A 62 -3.06 -38.36 -4.46
C ALA A 62 -4.26 -37.99 -3.55
N GLY A 63 -5.29 -37.41 -4.18
CA GLY A 63 -6.63 -37.16 -3.62
C GLY A 63 -7.40 -36.04 -4.33
N THR A 64 -6.90 -35.60 -5.49
CA THR A 64 -7.07 -34.27 -6.06
C THR A 64 -8.29 -34.16 -6.97
N LEU A 65 -9.13 -33.15 -6.74
CA LEU A 65 -9.86 -32.51 -7.83
C LEU A 65 -8.80 -31.81 -8.70
N THR A 66 -8.56 -32.28 -9.93
CA THR A 66 -7.73 -31.58 -10.92
C THR A 66 -8.53 -30.41 -11.48
N GLY A 67 -8.67 -29.34 -10.70
CA GLY A 67 -8.93 -28.01 -11.25
C GLY A 67 -7.70 -27.57 -12.04
N ALA A 68 -7.89 -26.91 -13.18
CA ALA A 68 -6.82 -26.55 -14.09
C ALA A 68 -5.74 -25.64 -13.45
N LEU A 69 -6.09 -24.93 -12.38
CA LEU A 69 -5.23 -23.92 -11.74
C LEU A 69 -4.55 -24.40 -10.44
N VAL A 70 -4.88 -25.58 -9.90
CA VAL A 70 -4.17 -26.08 -8.71
C VAL A 70 -2.75 -26.45 -9.09
N GLY A 71 -1.78 -25.91 -8.35
CA GLY A 71 -0.37 -25.99 -8.70
C GLY A 71 0.15 -24.83 -9.56
N GLU A 72 -0.72 -23.91 -9.99
CA GLU A 72 -0.34 -22.65 -10.64
C GLU A 72 -0.13 -21.53 -9.61
N SER A 73 0.53 -20.45 -10.02
CA SER A 73 0.67 -19.24 -9.21
C SER A 73 -0.70 -18.60 -8.92
N SER A 74 -0.91 -18.19 -7.67
CA SER A 74 -2.12 -17.49 -7.25
C SER A 74 -2.05 -16.00 -7.61
N GLY A 75 -2.87 -15.59 -8.59
CA GLY A 75 -3.05 -14.16 -8.89
C GLY A 75 -3.62 -13.37 -7.70
N LEU A 76 -4.46 -13.99 -6.85
CA LEU A 76 -5.00 -13.34 -5.64
C LEU A 76 -3.94 -13.16 -4.55
N ALA A 77 -3.00 -14.10 -4.41
CA ALA A 77 -1.86 -13.97 -3.50
C ALA A 77 -0.93 -12.86 -3.99
N GLU A 78 -0.59 -12.87 -5.27
CA GLU A 78 0.25 -11.84 -5.90
C GLU A 78 -0.39 -10.45 -5.73
N PHE A 79 -1.68 -10.32 -6.01
CA PHE A 79 -2.41 -9.06 -5.85
C PHE A 79 -2.43 -8.61 -4.39
N THR A 80 -2.78 -9.50 -3.46
CA THR A 80 -2.77 -9.21 -2.01
C THR A 80 -1.40 -8.66 -1.58
N ARG A 81 -0.33 -9.33 -1.99
CA ARG A 81 1.03 -8.92 -1.68
C ARG A 81 1.37 -7.56 -2.29
N LYS A 82 1.08 -7.36 -3.58
CA LYS A 82 1.33 -6.09 -4.28
C LYS A 82 0.60 -4.93 -3.63
N THR A 83 -0.66 -5.11 -3.21
CA THR A 83 -1.42 -4.07 -2.51
C THR A 83 -0.79 -3.71 -1.17
N VAL A 84 -0.38 -4.71 -0.37
CA VAL A 84 0.30 -4.46 0.91
C VAL A 84 1.64 -3.76 0.69
N PHE A 85 2.44 -4.26 -0.24
CA PHE A 85 3.76 -3.71 -0.55
C PHE A 85 3.65 -2.27 -1.06
N GLY A 86 2.79 -2.01 -2.05
CA GLY A 86 2.59 -0.66 -2.61
C GLY A 86 2.10 0.34 -1.56
N THR A 87 1.17 -0.05 -0.69
CA THR A 87 0.72 0.83 0.42
C THR A 87 1.89 1.20 1.34
N ASN A 88 2.72 0.22 1.70
CA ASN A 88 3.89 0.46 2.54
C ASN A 88 4.94 1.31 1.83
N GLU A 89 5.18 1.09 0.53
CA GLU A 89 6.11 1.90 -0.28
C GLU A 89 5.68 3.36 -0.35
N ILE A 90 4.39 3.64 -0.50
CA ILE A 90 3.88 5.03 -0.52
C ILE A 90 4.15 5.71 0.83
N MET A 91 3.76 5.07 1.93
CA MET A 91 4.00 5.62 3.28
C MET A 91 5.50 5.84 3.51
N TYR A 92 6.31 4.83 3.16
CA TYR A 92 7.75 4.88 3.26
C TYR A 92 8.35 6.04 2.45
N GLY A 93 8.00 6.16 1.18
CA GLY A 93 8.54 7.20 0.30
C GLY A 93 8.16 8.60 0.77
N VAL A 94 6.95 8.77 1.30
CA VAL A 94 6.50 10.04 1.88
C VAL A 94 7.33 10.41 3.12
N PHE A 95 7.50 9.48 4.05
CA PHE A 95 8.31 9.74 5.25
C PHE A 95 9.78 9.95 4.91
N GLU A 96 10.34 9.16 4.00
CA GLU A 96 11.71 9.33 3.52
C GLU A 96 11.90 10.69 2.85
N LEU A 97 10.92 11.17 2.08
CA LEU A 97 10.97 12.51 1.48
C LEU A 97 10.99 13.59 2.56
N ILE A 98 10.14 13.48 3.59
CA ILE A 98 10.13 14.41 4.73
C ILE A 98 11.49 14.38 5.42
N ASP A 99 12.03 13.21 5.76
CA ASP A 99 13.33 13.04 6.41
C ASP A 99 14.46 13.67 5.58
N ARG A 100 14.45 13.46 4.26
CA ARG A 100 15.42 14.08 3.35
C ARG A 100 15.33 15.60 3.33
N ILE A 101 14.13 16.18 3.44
CA ILE A 101 13.93 17.63 3.50
C ILE A 101 14.38 18.18 4.87
N THR A 102 13.95 17.54 5.96
CA THR A 102 14.20 17.96 7.34
C THR A 102 15.63 17.70 7.80
N ALA A 103 16.42 16.90 7.07
CA ALA A 103 17.87 16.79 7.22
C ALA A 103 18.61 18.12 7.03
N TYR A 104 17.98 19.11 6.39
CA TYR A 104 18.49 20.48 6.31
C TYR A 104 17.83 21.37 7.38
N PRO A 105 18.51 22.41 7.89
CA PRO A 105 17.86 23.35 8.81
C PRO A 105 16.66 24.06 8.17
N ALA A 106 15.57 24.18 8.92
CA ALA A 106 14.42 24.97 8.51
C ALA A 106 14.82 26.42 8.21
N ARG A 107 14.24 27.00 7.17
CA ARG A 107 14.51 28.39 6.76
C ARG A 107 13.87 29.40 7.71
N GLN A 108 12.70 29.06 8.25
CA GLN A 108 11.94 29.91 9.17
C GLN A 108 11.53 29.10 10.41
N PRO A 109 12.45 28.80 11.33
CA PRO A 109 12.09 28.17 12.60
C PRO A 109 11.36 29.20 13.47
N GLN A 110 10.13 28.87 13.87
CA GLN A 110 9.33 29.59 14.86
C GLN A 110 8.89 28.59 15.93
N GLU A 111 8.43 29.08 17.08
CA GLU A 111 7.91 28.20 18.13
C GLU A 111 6.73 27.38 17.59
N GLY A 112 6.87 26.05 17.58
CA GLY A 112 5.86 25.14 17.05
C GLY A 112 5.66 25.18 15.54
N ARG A 113 6.57 25.78 14.76
CA ARG A 113 6.44 25.85 13.29
C ARG A 113 7.78 25.84 12.58
N TRP A 114 7.91 24.98 11.57
CA TRP A 114 9.12 24.81 10.79
C TRP A 114 8.79 24.81 9.30
N VAL A 115 9.54 25.59 8.53
CA VAL A 115 9.32 25.74 7.09
C VAL A 115 10.61 25.51 6.32
N TRP A 116 10.54 24.66 5.31
CA TRP A 116 11.55 24.45 4.29
C TRP A 116 11.00 24.88 2.94
N GLU A 117 11.79 25.64 2.19
CA GLU A 117 11.41 26.03 0.83
C GLU A 117 12.64 26.01 -0.07
N THR A 118 12.47 25.54 -1.31
CA THR A 118 13.52 25.68 -2.32
C THR A 118 13.67 27.14 -2.71
N PRO A 119 14.89 27.62 -3.03
CA PRO A 119 15.04 28.91 -3.70
C PRO A 119 14.22 28.90 -4.99
N PRO A 120 13.60 30.02 -5.38
CA PRO A 120 12.85 30.10 -6.63
C PRO A 120 13.74 29.69 -7.82
N ARG A 121 13.53 28.49 -8.34
CA ARG A 121 14.04 28.04 -9.63
C ARG A 121 12.87 28.11 -10.62
N ALA A 122 13.19 28.24 -11.90
CA ALA A 122 12.19 28.57 -12.91
C ALA A 122 11.06 27.52 -13.03
N ASP A 123 11.30 26.27 -12.64
CA ASP A 123 10.40 25.15 -12.99
C ASP A 123 10.26 24.07 -11.88
N ASP A 124 10.69 24.35 -10.63
CA ASP A 124 10.55 23.38 -9.53
C ASP A 124 10.58 24.08 -8.16
N TYR A 125 9.42 24.18 -7.52
CA TYR A 125 9.20 24.78 -6.22
C TYR A 125 8.65 23.75 -5.24
N LEU A 126 9.33 23.61 -4.11
CA LEU A 126 8.93 22.71 -3.03
C LEU A 126 8.82 23.53 -1.74
N TYR A 127 7.72 23.37 -1.02
CA TYR A 127 7.45 24.01 0.26
C TYR A 127 6.94 22.97 1.24
N LEU A 128 7.73 22.66 2.28
CA LEU A 128 7.31 21.82 3.40
C LEU A 128 7.07 22.71 4.61
N GLN A 129 5.90 22.57 5.22
CA GLN A 129 5.57 23.16 6.51
C GLN A 129 5.21 22.04 7.48
N ILE A 130 5.76 22.15 8.69
CA ILE A 130 5.41 21.33 9.85
C ILE A 130 4.97 22.27 10.96
N ASP A 131 3.81 22.02 11.55
CA ASP A 131 3.29 22.76 12.70
C ASP A 131 3.03 21.80 13.86
N ALA A 132 3.36 22.20 15.08
CA ALA A 132 2.89 21.54 16.29
C ALA A 132 1.40 21.87 16.47
N VAL A 133 0.56 20.84 16.50
CA VAL A 133 -0.86 20.96 16.82
C VAL A 133 -1.03 21.08 18.34
N ASP A 134 -0.27 20.27 19.07
CA ASP A 134 -0.13 20.31 20.52
C ASP A 134 1.29 19.82 20.92
N ALA A 135 1.48 19.35 22.15
CA ALA A 135 2.78 18.90 22.66
C ALA A 135 3.27 17.60 22.01
N GLU A 136 2.36 16.78 21.50
CA GLU A 136 2.63 15.42 21.02
C GLU A 136 2.22 15.22 19.56
N THR A 137 1.41 16.11 18.99
CA THR A 137 0.87 15.98 17.63
C THR A 137 1.44 17.03 16.70
N PHE A 138 1.84 16.59 15.50
CA PHE A 138 2.38 17.45 14.44
C PHE A 138 1.52 17.34 13.18
N SER A 139 1.28 18.46 12.51
CA SER A 139 0.68 18.50 11.17
C SER A 139 1.73 18.83 10.13
N TYR A 140 1.58 18.25 8.94
CA TYR A 140 2.49 18.39 7.82
C TYR A 140 1.72 18.89 6.59
N SER A 141 2.37 19.72 5.78
CA SER A 141 1.86 20.20 4.49
C SER A 141 3.03 20.32 3.52
N LEU A 142 2.96 19.60 2.41
CA LEU A 142 3.93 19.64 1.33
C LEU A 142 3.25 20.16 0.08
N ARG A 143 3.79 21.27 -0.42
CA ARG A 143 3.34 21.89 -1.66
C ARG A 143 4.41 21.77 -2.73
N TRP A 144 3.96 21.52 -3.95
CA TRP A 144 4.80 21.40 -5.12
C TRP A 144 4.20 22.16 -6.31
N GLY A 145 5.06 22.64 -7.20
CA GLY A 145 4.65 23.27 -8.45
C GLY A 145 5.80 24.01 -9.13
N ASN A 146 5.47 24.83 -10.13
CA ASN A 146 6.46 25.53 -10.95
C ASN A 146 7.09 26.73 -10.21
N SER A 147 6.38 27.34 -9.25
CA SER A 147 6.88 28.53 -8.55
C SER A 147 6.22 28.74 -7.18
N ALA A 148 6.71 29.73 -6.43
CA ALA A 148 6.09 30.13 -5.15
C ALA A 148 4.66 30.66 -5.29
N GLN A 149 4.27 31.16 -6.47
CA GLN A 149 2.92 31.65 -6.76
C GLN A 149 2.04 30.59 -7.43
N ASP A 150 2.65 29.58 -8.04
CA ASP A 150 2.02 28.49 -8.75
C ASP A 150 2.49 27.15 -8.16
N ASN A 151 1.89 26.79 -7.03
CA ASN A 151 2.07 25.50 -6.37
C ASN A 151 0.80 25.09 -5.63
N ARG A 152 0.63 23.78 -5.46
CA ARG A 152 -0.51 23.16 -4.82
C ARG A 152 -0.04 22.23 -3.71
N GLU A 153 -0.87 22.06 -2.69
CA GLU A 153 -0.63 21.03 -1.67
C GLU A 153 -0.85 19.66 -2.30
N ILE A 154 0.22 18.87 -2.37
CA ILE A 154 0.20 17.50 -2.91
C ILE A 154 0.14 16.45 -1.80
N PHE A 155 0.52 16.88 -0.59
CA PHE A 155 0.53 16.05 0.60
C PHE A 155 0.17 16.90 1.82
N SER A 156 -0.64 16.35 2.71
CA SER A 156 -0.83 16.90 4.05
C SER A 156 -1.18 15.80 5.04
N GLY A 157 -1.20 16.10 6.33
CA GLY A 157 -1.53 15.10 7.32
C GLY A 157 -1.20 15.52 8.73
N TRP A 158 -1.39 14.60 9.66
CA TRP A 158 -0.95 14.74 11.03
C TRP A 158 -0.44 13.41 11.58
N PHE A 159 0.46 13.48 12.57
CA PHE A 159 1.07 12.35 13.23
C PHE A 159 1.24 12.64 14.71
N THR A 160 0.88 11.66 15.54
CA THR A 160 1.07 11.62 16.98
C THR A 160 1.99 10.44 17.30
N PRO A 161 3.30 10.65 17.55
CA PRO A 161 4.17 9.62 18.07
C PRO A 161 3.65 9.03 19.39
N PHE A 162 3.87 7.73 19.59
CA PHE A 162 3.67 7.14 20.90
C PHE A 162 4.97 7.17 21.71
N GLU A 163 4.87 7.58 22.97
CA GLU A 163 5.96 7.36 23.92
C GLU A 163 6.24 5.85 24.03
N THR A 164 7.48 5.46 23.79
CA THR A 164 7.90 4.07 23.98
C THR A 164 8.40 3.88 25.40
N ALA A 165 7.87 2.86 26.05
CA ALA A 165 8.39 2.40 27.32
C ALA A 165 9.76 1.72 27.08
N ASP A 166 10.82 2.34 27.57
CA ASP A 166 11.98 1.64 28.14
C ASP A 166 13.16 1.19 27.25
N SER A 167 13.32 1.61 25.99
CA SER A 167 14.60 1.36 25.29
C SER A 167 14.98 2.39 24.22
N PRO A 168 15.87 3.36 24.53
CA PRO A 168 16.36 4.36 23.58
C PRO A 168 17.18 3.78 22.40
N ASP A 169 17.47 2.47 22.40
CA ASP A 169 18.20 1.78 21.33
C ASP A 169 17.30 0.95 20.39
N ASP A 170 15.97 0.94 20.57
CA ASP A 170 15.09 0.23 19.63
C ASP A 170 14.87 1.11 18.39
N ALA A 171 15.51 0.76 17.27
CA ALA A 171 15.34 1.45 15.99
C ALA A 171 13.88 1.50 15.49
N ARG A 172 12.97 0.74 16.12
CA ARG A 172 11.52 0.81 15.87
C ARG A 172 10.80 1.91 16.64
N GLN A 173 11.48 2.68 17.50
CA GLN A 173 10.90 3.82 18.20
C GLN A 173 10.29 4.82 17.22
N ASP A 174 10.99 5.11 16.12
CA ASP A 174 10.55 6.07 15.09
C ASP A 174 9.37 5.56 14.25
N GLN A 175 8.96 4.30 14.44
CA GLN A 175 7.86 3.66 13.71
C GLN A 175 6.58 3.51 14.54
N GLN A 176 6.51 4.11 15.74
CA GLN A 176 5.34 4.03 16.61
C GLN A 176 4.57 5.35 16.67
N GLY A 177 3.26 5.24 16.52
CA GLY A 177 2.35 6.38 16.55
C GLY A 177 1.10 6.12 15.76
N GLU A 178 0.30 7.15 15.61
CA GLU A 178 -0.88 7.15 14.76
C GLU A 178 -0.99 8.45 13.99
N GLY A 179 -1.72 8.40 12.88
CA GLY A 179 -1.82 9.56 12.03
C GLY A 179 -2.75 9.37 10.85
N LEU A 180 -2.86 10.44 10.10
CA LEU A 180 -3.60 10.52 8.86
C LEU A 180 -2.79 11.27 7.84
N LEU A 181 -2.68 10.67 6.66
CA LEU A 181 -1.91 11.13 5.53
C LEU A 181 -2.84 11.34 4.35
N TYR A 182 -2.82 12.52 3.75
CA TYR A 182 -3.55 12.89 2.55
C TYR A 182 -2.59 13.10 1.39
N LEU A 183 -2.94 12.55 0.23
CA LEU A 183 -2.24 12.69 -1.02
C LEU A 183 -3.25 13.18 -2.06
N ASP A 184 -2.98 14.34 -2.64
CA ASP A 184 -3.82 14.97 -3.66
C ASP A 184 -3.15 14.78 -5.03
N PHE A 185 -3.59 13.77 -5.76
CA PHE A 185 -3.05 13.44 -7.07
C PHE A 185 -3.53 14.44 -8.13
N ASP A 186 -4.70 15.05 -7.99
CA ASP A 186 -5.13 16.14 -8.87
C ASP A 186 -4.17 17.35 -8.79
N ALA A 187 -3.70 17.66 -7.58
CA ALA A 187 -2.70 18.70 -7.36
C ALA A 187 -1.35 18.37 -8.03
N PHE A 188 -0.97 17.09 -8.02
CA PHE A 188 0.21 16.60 -8.70
C PHE A 188 0.06 16.63 -10.23
N HIS A 189 -1.06 16.11 -10.72
CA HIS A 189 -1.40 15.98 -12.14
C HIS A 189 -1.44 17.33 -12.86
N ALA A 190 -1.77 18.40 -12.12
CA ALA A 190 -1.71 19.78 -12.64
C ALA A 190 -0.30 20.20 -13.14
N TYR A 191 0.76 19.55 -12.65
CA TYR A 191 2.16 19.81 -13.02
C TYR A 191 2.82 18.62 -13.73
N ASP A 192 2.33 17.40 -13.51
CA ASP A 192 2.74 16.18 -14.22
C ASP A 192 1.51 15.39 -14.74
N PRO A 193 1.06 15.65 -15.98
CA PRO A 193 -0.10 14.99 -16.57
C PRO A 193 0.06 13.47 -16.82
N THR A 194 1.23 12.89 -16.51
CA THR A 194 1.44 11.43 -16.59
C THR A 194 1.14 10.72 -15.27
N SER A 195 0.86 11.47 -14.21
CA SER A 195 0.51 10.95 -12.89
C SER A 195 -0.96 10.55 -12.78
N PHE A 196 -1.31 9.90 -11.66
CA PHE A 196 -2.68 9.58 -11.28
C PHE A 196 -3.54 10.83 -11.08
N GLU A 197 -4.85 10.64 -11.12
CA GLU A 197 -5.85 11.62 -10.70
C GLU A 197 -6.61 11.11 -9.46
N GLY A 198 -7.25 12.02 -8.74
CA GLY A 198 -8.03 11.75 -7.53
C GLY A 198 -7.25 11.97 -6.23
N LYS A 199 -7.73 11.36 -5.15
CA LYS A 199 -7.21 11.56 -3.81
C LYS A 199 -7.06 10.26 -3.07
N MET A 200 -6.08 10.22 -2.18
CA MET A 200 -5.86 9.12 -1.27
C MET A 200 -5.67 9.62 0.15
N ALA A 201 -6.30 8.95 1.10
CA ALA A 201 -6.12 9.19 2.52
C ALA A 201 -5.66 7.88 3.18
N ILE A 202 -4.59 7.92 3.97
CA ILE A 202 -4.01 6.78 4.66
C ILE A 202 -4.08 7.07 6.16
N ALA A 203 -4.99 6.40 6.85
CA ALA A 203 -5.07 6.42 8.30
C ALA A 203 -4.29 5.23 8.86
N PHE A 204 -3.40 5.46 9.83
CA PHE A 204 -2.55 4.41 10.35
C PHE A 204 -2.39 4.48 11.85
N ARG A 205 -2.10 3.31 12.43
CA ARG A 205 -1.70 3.14 13.82
C ARG A 205 -0.66 2.04 13.90
N ALA A 206 0.46 2.31 14.55
CA ALA A 206 1.53 1.36 14.78
C ALA A 206 1.95 1.41 16.25
N ARG A 207 1.79 0.29 16.96
CA ARG A 207 2.15 0.17 18.38
C ARG A 207 2.55 -1.25 18.71
N ASN A 208 3.62 -1.42 19.49
CA ASN A 208 4.09 -2.73 19.98
C ASN A 208 4.22 -3.81 18.87
N GLY A 209 4.61 -3.39 17.67
CA GLY A 209 4.77 -4.25 16.49
C GLY A 209 3.47 -4.61 15.76
N VAL A 210 2.30 -4.19 16.25
CA VAL A 210 1.05 -4.23 15.49
C VAL A 210 1.01 -3.04 14.56
N ARG A 211 0.70 -3.28 13.28
CA ARG A 211 0.53 -2.26 12.25
C ARG A 211 -0.89 -2.34 11.70
N GLN A 212 -1.63 -1.24 11.74
CA GLN A 212 -2.98 -1.11 11.19
C GLN A 212 -2.98 0.05 10.21
N VAL A 213 -3.48 -0.19 9.00
CA VAL A 213 -3.60 0.83 7.95
C VAL A 213 -4.98 0.76 7.34
N ARG A 214 -5.57 1.92 7.08
CA ARG A 214 -6.80 2.09 6.31
C ARG A 214 -6.53 3.09 5.18
N VAL A 215 -6.75 2.66 3.94
CA VAL A 215 -6.48 3.48 2.76
C VAL A 215 -7.80 3.81 2.10
N GLY A 216 -8.19 5.07 2.10
CA GLY A 216 -9.33 5.60 1.35
C GLY A 216 -8.87 6.14 0.00
N PHE A 217 -9.54 5.74 -1.07
CA PHE A 217 -9.44 6.32 -2.40
C PHE A 217 -10.71 7.10 -2.70
N ASP A 218 -10.58 8.31 -3.25
CA ASP A 218 -11.68 9.14 -3.72
C ASP A 218 -11.37 9.61 -5.15
N GLN A 219 -12.25 9.25 -6.09
CA GLN A 219 -12.11 9.48 -7.52
C GLN A 219 -10.74 9.04 -8.11
N PHE A 220 -10.11 8.01 -7.54
CA PHE A 220 -8.76 7.63 -7.95
C PHE A 220 -8.76 6.93 -9.31
N THR A 221 -7.99 7.43 -10.27
CA THR A 221 -7.89 6.85 -11.62
C THR A 221 -6.50 7.08 -12.25
N ASN A 222 -6.21 6.29 -13.29
CA ASN A 222 -5.06 6.46 -14.17
C ASN A 222 -5.56 6.51 -15.62
N GLY A 223 -6.02 7.69 -16.05
CA GLY A 223 -6.56 7.91 -17.39
C GLY A 223 -8.04 7.51 -17.52
N ASP A 224 -8.39 6.85 -18.64
CA ASP A 224 -9.78 6.65 -19.08
C ASP A 224 -10.57 5.62 -18.25
N ASN A 225 -9.98 5.04 -17.20
CA ASN A 225 -10.62 4.07 -16.33
C ASN A 225 -11.69 4.71 -15.45
N GLU A 226 -12.71 3.92 -15.07
CA GLU A 226 -13.70 4.35 -14.09
C GLU A 226 -13.03 4.66 -12.74
N PRO A 227 -13.24 5.86 -12.17
CA PRO A 227 -12.65 6.21 -10.89
C PRO A 227 -13.02 5.20 -9.78
N LEU A 228 -12.03 4.91 -8.93
CA LEU A 228 -12.18 4.04 -7.78
C LEU A 228 -12.45 4.85 -6.53
N ASN A 229 -13.51 4.48 -5.82
CA ASN A 229 -13.83 5.00 -4.50
C ASN A 229 -13.85 3.80 -3.54
N ALA A 230 -12.86 3.63 -2.69
CA ALA A 230 -12.77 2.42 -1.87
C ALA A 230 -12.02 2.67 -0.57
N ILE A 231 -12.32 1.85 0.46
CA ILE A 231 -11.52 1.81 1.68
C ILE A 231 -10.90 0.43 1.82
N TYR A 232 -9.58 0.37 1.80
CA TYR A 232 -8.81 -0.83 2.12
C TYR A 232 -8.49 -0.86 3.60
N ARG A 233 -8.36 -2.06 4.16
CA ARG A 233 -8.01 -2.26 5.56
C ARG A 233 -6.93 -3.32 5.66
N TYR A 234 -5.85 -2.97 6.32
CA TYR A 234 -4.69 -3.82 6.50
C TYR A 234 -4.36 -3.91 7.98
N VAL A 235 -4.11 -5.12 8.47
CA VAL A 235 -3.58 -5.36 9.81
C VAL A 235 -2.45 -6.37 9.71
N GLN A 236 -1.31 -6.07 10.32
CA GLN A 236 -0.20 -6.99 10.51
C GLN A 236 0.18 -7.04 11.99
N LEU A 237 0.33 -8.27 12.49
CA LEU A 237 0.74 -8.54 13.86
C LEU A 237 2.26 -8.66 13.96
N PRO A 238 2.86 -8.51 15.17
CA PRO A 238 4.30 -8.68 15.38
C PRO A 238 4.84 -10.03 14.91
N SER A 239 3.98 -11.07 14.89
CA SER A 239 4.36 -12.39 14.43
C SER A 239 4.53 -12.48 12.91
N GLY A 240 4.20 -11.44 12.13
CA GLY A 240 4.18 -11.45 10.67
C GLY A 240 2.85 -11.90 10.03
N ARG A 241 1.90 -12.38 10.85
CA ARG A 241 0.53 -12.69 10.39
C ARG A 241 -0.17 -11.42 9.99
N GLY A 242 -1.02 -11.47 8.97
CA GLY A 242 -1.82 -10.31 8.61
C GLY A 242 -3.13 -10.63 7.92
N ARG A 243 -3.90 -9.57 7.72
CA ARG A 243 -5.20 -9.57 7.03
C ARG A 243 -5.32 -8.31 6.18
N LEU A 244 -5.87 -8.47 4.99
CA LEU A 244 -6.15 -7.40 4.05
C LEU A 244 -7.60 -7.52 3.58
N VAL A 245 -8.34 -6.41 3.65
CA VAL A 245 -9.61 -6.22 2.97
C VAL A 245 -9.40 -5.15 1.91
N PHE A 246 -9.70 -5.45 0.65
CA PHE A 246 -9.53 -4.50 -0.45
C PHE A 246 -10.62 -4.64 -1.50
N PHE A 247 -10.70 -3.63 -2.35
CA PHE A 247 -11.60 -3.57 -3.49
C PHE A 247 -10.81 -3.14 -4.73
N GLY A 248 -11.17 -3.60 -5.91
CA GLY A 248 -10.41 -3.24 -7.10
C GLY A 248 -11.10 -3.66 -8.38
N ARG A 249 -10.47 -3.38 -9.51
CA ARG A 249 -10.90 -3.89 -10.82
C ARG A 249 -9.81 -4.77 -11.42
N GLY A 250 -10.23 -5.75 -12.21
CA GLY A 250 -9.34 -6.68 -12.91
C GLY A 250 -10.07 -7.40 -14.02
N ASP A 251 -9.30 -8.05 -14.90
CA ASP A 251 -9.82 -8.87 -16.00
C ASP A 251 -9.94 -10.32 -15.52
N PHE A 252 -11.08 -10.67 -14.93
CA PHE A 252 -11.36 -12.05 -14.53
C PHE A 252 -11.92 -12.87 -15.70
N GLY A 253 -12.52 -12.20 -16.69
CA GLY A 253 -13.05 -12.83 -17.91
C GLY A 253 -11.98 -13.31 -18.88
N GLU A 254 -10.74 -12.82 -18.73
CA GLU A 254 -9.62 -12.96 -19.68
C GLU A 254 -9.98 -12.45 -21.08
N ASP A 255 -10.76 -11.36 -21.15
CA ASP A 255 -11.22 -10.77 -22.40
C ASP A 255 -10.38 -9.56 -22.87
N GLY A 256 -9.38 -9.18 -22.08
CA GLY A 256 -8.39 -8.15 -22.38
C GLY A 256 -8.67 -6.80 -21.75
N GLU A 257 -9.75 -6.65 -20.97
CA GLU A 257 -10.12 -5.38 -20.33
C GLU A 257 -10.52 -5.61 -18.86
N PRO A 258 -10.07 -4.77 -17.89
CA PRO A 258 -10.35 -4.97 -16.48
C PRO A 258 -11.78 -4.54 -16.11
N HIS A 259 -12.76 -5.33 -16.54
CA HIS A 259 -14.17 -4.99 -16.44
C HIS A 259 -14.84 -5.47 -15.15
N GLU A 260 -14.25 -6.42 -14.42
CA GLU A 260 -14.83 -6.96 -13.19
C GLU A 260 -14.36 -6.21 -11.95
N PHE A 261 -15.30 -5.99 -11.03
CA PHE A 261 -15.05 -5.45 -9.71
C PHE A 261 -14.84 -6.58 -8.69
N PHE A 262 -13.75 -6.49 -7.94
CA PHE A 262 -13.33 -7.44 -6.92
C PHE A 262 -13.58 -6.85 -5.53
N SER A 263 -14.16 -7.66 -4.65
CA SER A 263 -14.25 -7.41 -3.21
C SER A 263 -13.54 -8.56 -2.50
N VAL A 264 -12.44 -8.29 -1.82
CA VAL A 264 -11.51 -9.33 -1.35
C VAL A 264 -11.21 -9.20 0.13
N ASP A 265 -11.21 -10.33 0.82
CA ASP A 265 -10.71 -10.51 2.19
C ASP A 265 -9.68 -11.64 2.19
N ALA A 266 -8.44 -11.30 2.55
CA ALA A 266 -7.28 -12.17 2.52
C ALA A 266 -6.59 -12.19 3.87
N ALA A 267 -6.08 -13.35 4.28
CA ALA A 267 -5.24 -13.50 5.47
C ALA A 267 -4.05 -14.41 5.19
N TRP A 268 -2.93 -14.13 5.84
CA TRP A 268 -1.69 -14.90 5.67
C TRP A 268 -0.99 -15.18 7.00
N LEU A 269 -0.13 -16.19 6.94
CA LEU A 269 0.77 -16.61 7.99
C LEU A 269 2.18 -16.05 7.75
N PRO A 270 3.07 -16.09 8.75
CA PRO A 270 4.42 -15.51 8.62
C PRO A 270 5.29 -16.20 7.55
N ASP A 271 4.95 -17.43 7.18
CA ASP A 271 5.58 -18.23 6.13
C ASP A 271 4.90 -18.04 4.77
N ALA A 272 4.16 -16.94 4.58
CA ALA A 272 3.46 -16.54 3.35
C ALA A 272 2.30 -17.45 2.90
N GLN A 273 2.02 -18.57 3.57
CA GLN A 273 0.78 -19.32 3.32
C GLN A 273 -0.44 -18.44 3.58
N GLY A 274 -1.46 -18.53 2.75
CA GLY A 274 -2.63 -17.68 2.89
C GLY A 274 -3.93 -18.25 2.38
N ARG A 275 -4.99 -17.51 2.70
CA ARG A 275 -6.37 -17.82 2.35
C ARG A 275 -7.08 -16.54 1.99
N VAL A 276 -7.90 -16.60 0.95
CA VAL A 276 -8.66 -15.47 0.43
C VAL A 276 -10.09 -15.89 0.12
N ALA A 277 -11.02 -14.95 0.28
CA ALA A 277 -12.32 -14.99 -0.34
C ALA A 277 -12.52 -13.70 -1.15
N ALA A 278 -12.90 -13.86 -2.41
CA ALA A 278 -13.15 -12.79 -3.35
C ALA A 278 -14.58 -12.91 -3.89
N ARG A 279 -15.26 -11.78 -4.04
CA ARG A 279 -16.49 -11.65 -4.84
C ARG A 279 -16.16 -10.81 -6.05
N ILE A 280 -16.54 -11.31 -7.21
CA ILE A 280 -16.20 -10.77 -8.53
C ILE A 280 -17.51 -10.52 -9.26
N GLU A 281 -17.75 -9.29 -9.70
CA GLU A 281 -19.01 -8.90 -10.33
C GLU A 281 -18.82 -7.80 -11.38
N GLY A 282 -19.83 -7.62 -12.25
CA GLY A 282 -19.76 -6.66 -13.35
C GLY A 282 -19.05 -7.21 -14.59
N GLY A 283 -18.66 -6.31 -15.48
CA GLY A 283 -17.96 -6.62 -16.71
C GLY A 283 -18.67 -7.62 -17.62
N THR A 284 -17.93 -8.63 -18.08
CA THR A 284 -18.47 -9.67 -18.98
C THR A 284 -19.11 -10.83 -18.21
N LEU A 285 -19.13 -10.77 -16.88
CA LEU A 285 -19.80 -11.77 -16.05
C LEU A 285 -21.32 -11.64 -16.13
N SER A 286 -21.96 -12.72 -16.58
CA SER A 286 -23.43 -12.84 -16.57
C SER A 286 -24.05 -12.86 -15.17
N GLN A 287 -23.27 -13.21 -14.13
CA GLN A 287 -23.64 -13.17 -12.73
C GLN A 287 -22.40 -13.10 -11.82
N PRO A 288 -22.52 -12.60 -10.58
CA PRO A 288 -21.40 -12.57 -9.64
C PRO A 288 -20.81 -13.96 -9.36
N VAL A 289 -19.50 -14.00 -9.13
CA VAL A 289 -18.75 -15.19 -8.76
C VAL A 289 -18.10 -14.97 -7.41
N VAL A 290 -18.23 -15.92 -6.49
CA VAL A 290 -17.44 -15.95 -5.26
C VAL A 290 -16.34 -16.98 -5.43
N VAL A 291 -15.08 -16.57 -5.29
CA VAL A 291 -13.91 -17.45 -5.29
C VAL A 291 -13.34 -17.53 -3.88
N ARG A 292 -13.02 -18.73 -3.42
CA ARG A 292 -12.26 -18.98 -2.20
C ARG A 292 -11.03 -19.76 -2.57
N GLN A 293 -9.88 -19.34 -2.07
CA GLN A 293 -8.61 -19.93 -2.46
C GLN A 293 -7.66 -20.00 -1.26
N CYS A 294 -6.81 -21.01 -1.24
CA CYS A 294 -5.64 -21.08 -0.40
C CYS A 294 -4.38 -21.23 -1.25
N TRP A 295 -3.30 -20.62 -0.79
CA TRP A 295 -1.98 -20.76 -1.39
C TRP A 295 -0.93 -21.17 -0.35
N ASP A 296 0.13 -21.81 -0.81
CA ASP A 296 1.27 -22.20 0.01
C ASP A 296 2.34 -21.09 0.11
N ALA A 297 3.48 -21.39 0.75
CA ALA A 297 4.58 -20.44 0.93
C ALA A 297 5.20 -19.95 -0.39
N SER A 298 4.98 -20.66 -1.50
CA SER A 298 5.45 -20.30 -2.84
C SER A 298 4.37 -19.59 -3.66
N GLU A 299 3.33 -19.06 -3.01
CA GLU A 299 2.18 -18.40 -3.65
C GLU A 299 1.47 -19.33 -4.65
N THR A 300 1.61 -20.65 -4.51
CA THR A 300 1.00 -21.63 -5.40
C THR A 300 -0.36 -22.08 -4.87
N ILE A 301 -1.35 -22.20 -5.75
CA ILE A 301 -2.72 -22.58 -5.40
C ILE A 301 -2.75 -24.03 -4.92
N VAL A 302 -3.16 -24.25 -3.67
CA VAL A 302 -3.34 -25.60 -3.08
C VAL A 302 -4.80 -26.02 -2.99
N TRP A 303 -5.71 -25.04 -3.01
CA TRP A 303 -7.15 -25.24 -3.04
C TRP A 303 -7.84 -24.02 -3.61
N GLU A 304 -8.85 -24.24 -4.45
CA GLU A 304 -9.73 -23.19 -4.97
C GLU A 304 -11.15 -23.74 -5.13
N GLU A 305 -12.14 -22.90 -4.82
CA GLU A 305 -13.56 -23.17 -5.00
C GLU A 305 -14.26 -21.89 -5.47
N SER A 306 -15.13 -22.02 -6.46
CA SER A 306 -15.95 -20.95 -7.02
C SER A 306 -17.45 -21.22 -6.89
N GLN A 307 -18.23 -20.15 -6.75
CA GLN A 307 -19.69 -20.17 -6.68
C GLN A 307 -20.26 -19.09 -7.61
N PRO A 308 -20.98 -19.44 -8.70
CA PRO A 308 -21.25 -20.80 -9.17
C PRO A 308 -19.97 -21.57 -9.51
N THR A 309 -20.04 -22.90 -9.45
CA THR A 309 -18.95 -23.81 -9.85
C THR A 309 -18.43 -23.47 -11.24
N ARG A 310 -17.13 -23.25 -11.33
CA ARG A 310 -16.37 -23.07 -12.58
C ARG A 310 -15.26 -24.12 -12.63
N PRO A 311 -15.32 -25.11 -13.54
CA PRO A 311 -14.37 -26.23 -13.56
C PRO A 311 -12.88 -25.85 -13.67
N LEU A 312 -12.55 -24.68 -14.20
CA LEU A 312 -11.17 -24.18 -14.26
C LEU A 312 -10.65 -23.71 -12.89
N HIS A 313 -11.55 -23.23 -12.05
CA HIS A 313 -11.28 -22.61 -10.74
C HIS A 313 -11.56 -23.54 -9.56
N ASP A 314 -12.09 -24.75 -9.79
CA ASP A 314 -12.47 -25.66 -8.71
C ASP A 314 -11.49 -26.82 -8.62
N GLY A 315 -10.70 -26.86 -7.55
CA GLY A 315 -9.66 -27.89 -7.41
C GLY A 315 -9.02 -28.00 -6.02
N GLY A 316 -8.26 -29.07 -5.85
CA GLY A 316 -7.50 -29.32 -4.62
C GLY A 316 -8.38 -29.82 -3.48
N SER A 317 -7.91 -29.65 -2.25
CA SER A 317 -8.66 -30.03 -1.04
C SER A 317 -8.64 -28.86 -0.06
N PRO A 318 -9.79 -28.48 0.53
CA PRO A 318 -9.81 -27.50 1.61
C PRO A 318 -8.84 -27.86 2.73
N ASP A 319 -8.54 -29.16 2.91
CA ASP A 319 -7.63 -29.62 3.95
C ASP A 319 -6.15 -29.33 3.69
N ALA A 320 -5.79 -28.95 2.45
CA ALA A 320 -4.46 -28.48 2.09
C ALA A 320 -4.18 -27.07 2.61
N CYS A 321 -5.22 -26.30 2.93
CA CYS A 321 -5.06 -25.01 3.62
C CYS A 321 -4.47 -25.21 5.03
N ALA A 322 -3.57 -24.31 5.45
CA ALA A 322 -3.04 -24.32 6.81
C ALA A 322 -4.17 -24.32 7.86
N ALA A 323 -4.05 -25.14 8.91
CA ALA A 323 -5.10 -25.32 9.91
C ALA A 323 -5.54 -23.99 10.57
N THR A 324 -4.59 -23.11 10.85
CA THR A 324 -4.86 -21.77 11.40
C THR A 324 -5.72 -20.92 10.45
N LEU A 325 -5.50 -21.00 9.15
CA LEU A 325 -6.25 -20.25 8.14
C LEU A 325 -7.65 -20.85 7.89
N ARG A 326 -7.80 -22.18 7.97
CA ARG A 326 -9.11 -22.85 7.91
C ARG A 326 -10.02 -22.41 9.04
N ALA A 327 -9.45 -22.18 10.23
CA ALA A 327 -10.20 -21.73 11.41
C ALA A 327 -10.68 -20.26 11.32
N LEU A 328 -10.16 -19.48 10.37
CA LEU A 328 -10.60 -18.10 10.16
C LEU A 328 -11.91 -18.05 9.36
N THR A 329 -12.81 -17.16 9.77
CA THR A 329 -13.94 -16.73 8.95
C THR A 329 -13.45 -15.66 7.98
N ILE A 330 -13.39 -16.04 6.70
CA ILE A 330 -13.01 -15.17 5.58
C ILE A 330 -14.15 -15.27 4.58
N ASP A 331 -14.82 -14.15 4.35
CA ASP A 331 -15.92 -14.01 3.41
C ASP A 331 -15.71 -12.73 2.60
N PRO A 332 -16.15 -12.70 1.33
CA PRO A 332 -16.00 -11.49 0.54
C PRO A 332 -16.67 -10.31 1.23
N PRO A 333 -15.97 -9.18 1.40
CA PRO A 333 -16.52 -8.01 2.03
C PRO A 333 -17.63 -7.44 1.16
N THR A 334 -18.63 -6.81 1.78
CA THR A 334 -19.58 -5.99 1.03
C THR A 334 -18.92 -4.68 0.69
N TYR A 335 -18.94 -4.30 -0.58
CA TYR A 335 -18.47 -3.00 -1.01
C TYR A 335 -19.46 -1.93 -0.57
N GLU A 336 -18.94 -0.99 0.21
CA GLU A 336 -19.65 0.24 0.58
C GLU A 336 -18.79 1.40 0.09
N PRO A 337 -19.26 2.18 -0.90
CA PRO A 337 -18.50 3.32 -1.36
C PRO A 337 -18.30 4.30 -0.20
N PRO A 338 -17.08 4.85 -0.03
CA PRO A 338 -16.86 5.88 0.97
C PRO A 338 -17.80 7.07 0.70
N ASN A 339 -18.39 7.60 1.76
CA ASN A 339 -19.35 8.71 1.69
C ASN A 339 -18.65 10.08 1.67
N GLY A 340 -17.50 10.16 1.00
CA GLY A 340 -16.62 11.34 0.99
C GLY A 340 -15.97 11.64 2.35
N ARG A 341 -15.97 10.67 3.27
CA ARG A 341 -15.26 10.77 4.54
C ARG A 341 -13.93 10.05 4.46
N ASP A 342 -12.94 10.63 5.10
CA ASP A 342 -11.62 10.05 5.28
C ASP A 342 -11.72 8.73 6.07
N PRO A 343 -10.82 7.77 5.82
CA PRO A 343 -10.72 6.61 6.68
C PRO A 343 -10.41 7.05 8.10
N GLU A 344 -11.17 6.52 9.06
CA GLU A 344 -10.89 6.76 10.48
C GLU A 344 -9.58 6.10 10.88
N VAL A 345 -8.78 6.76 11.73
CA VAL A 345 -7.60 6.16 12.36
C VAL A 345 -8.01 4.88 13.08
N PRO A 346 -7.30 3.75 12.88
CA PRO A 346 -7.64 2.50 13.54
C PRO A 346 -7.60 2.64 15.07
N GLU A 347 -8.62 2.11 15.75
CA GLU A 347 -8.57 1.91 17.20
C GLU A 347 -7.50 0.88 17.57
N ALA A 348 -7.12 0.88 18.85
CA ALA A 348 -6.12 -0.02 19.39
C ALA A 348 -6.47 -1.50 19.12
N HIS A 349 -5.54 -2.24 18.51
CA HIS A 349 -5.73 -3.67 18.31
C HIS A 349 -5.63 -4.42 19.65
N PRO A 350 -6.41 -5.49 19.87
CA PRO A 350 -6.29 -6.34 21.07
C PRO A 350 -4.93 -7.03 21.29
N SER A 351 -3.99 -6.85 20.36
CA SER A 351 -2.64 -7.44 20.41
C SER A 351 -1.54 -6.38 20.52
N GLU A 352 -1.92 -5.11 20.70
CA GLU A 352 -0.99 -4.06 21.10
C GLU A 352 -0.47 -4.29 22.52
#